data_AF-A0A485C9V6-F1
#
_entry.id   AF-A0A485C9V6-F1
#
_cell.length_a   1.000
_cell.length_b   1.000
_cell.length_c   1.000
_cell.angle_alpha   90.00
_cell.angle_beta   90.00
_cell.angle_gamma   90.00
#
_symmetry.space_group_name_H-M   'P 1'
#
loop_
_entity.id
_entity.type
_entity.pdbx_description
1 polymer ?
#
loop_
_entity_poly.entity_id
_entity_poly.type
_entity_poly.pdbx_seq_one_letter_code
_entity_poly.pdbx_strand_id
1 'polypeptide(L)' 'MRCKTLTAAAAVLLMLTAGCSTLERVVYRPDINQGNYLAPNDVAKIRVGMTQQQVAYALGTQ' A
#
# COMPACT_ATOMS: atom_id res chain seq x y z
N MET A 1 44.07 12.04 -18.37
CA MET A 1 42.87 12.63 -19.03
C MET A 1 41.87 11.54 -19.47
N ARG A 2 42.29 10.51 -20.22
CA ARG A 2 41.41 9.41 -20.71
C ARG A 2 40.67 8.60 -19.64
N CYS A 3 41.30 8.25 -18.52
CA CYS A 3 40.60 7.48 -17.47
C CYS A 3 39.47 8.30 -16.83
N LYS A 4 39.69 9.59 -16.55
CA LYS A 4 38.66 10.49 -15.99
C LYS A 4 37.43 10.60 -16.90
N THR A 5 37.65 10.69 -18.22
CA THR A 5 36.55 10.75 -19.20
C THR A 5 35.80 9.42 -19.32
N LEU A 6 36.49 8.29 -19.20
CA LEU A 6 35.86 6.96 -19.21
C LEU A 6 35.01 6.73 -17.95
N THR A 7 35.52 7.14 -16.78
CA THR A 7 34.76 7.06 -15.52
C THR A 7 33.51 7.95 -15.56
N ALA A 8 33.63 9.16 -16.12
CA ALA A 8 32.49 10.06 -16.31
C ALA A 8 31.44 9.46 -17.27
N ALA A 9 31.87 8.89 -18.41
CA ALA A 9 30.98 8.24 -19.36
C ALA A 9 30.25 7.03 -18.75
N ALA A 10 30.95 6.21 -17.97
CA ALA A 10 30.35 5.07 -17.27
C ALA A 10 29.32 5.52 -16.21
N ALA A 11 29.60 6.59 -15.46
CA ALA A 11 28.67 7.13 -14.47
C ALA A 11 27.39 7.70 -15.12
N VAL A 12 27.52 8.39 -16.26
CA VAL A 12 26.38 8.90 -17.03
C VAL A 12 25.55 7.75 -17.59
N LEU A 13 26.19 6.72 -18.15
CA LEU A 13 25.49 5.55 -18.68
C LEU A 13 24.69 4.83 -17.57
N LEU A 14 25.30 4.66 -16.39
CA LEU A 14 24.63 4.05 -15.23
C LEU A 14 23.41 4.86 -14.77
N MET A 15 23.49 6.20 -14.76
CA MET A 15 22.36 7.06 -14.43
C MET A 15 21.23 6.99 -15.47
N LEU A 16 21.56 6.88 -16.77
CA LEU A 16 20.56 6.76 -17.84
C LEU A 16 19.84 5.41 -17.83
N THR A 17 20.51 4.35 -17.38
CA THR A 17 19.91 3.01 -17.26
C THR A 17 19.27 2.75 -15.89
N ALA A 18 19.44 3.65 -14.93
CA ALA A 18 18.77 3.54 -13.63
C ALA A 18 17.27 3.79 -13.81
N GLY A 19 16.44 2.81 -13.45
CA GLY A 19 14.98 2.96 -13.49
C GLY A 19 14.47 3.96 -12.46
N CYS A 20 13.26 4.49 -12.68
CA CYS A 20 12.58 5.42 -11.76
C CYS A 20 12.10 4.77 -10.44
N SER A 21 12.56 3.58 -10.08
CA SER A 21 12.19 2.88 -8.84
C SER A 21 12.65 3.61 -7.58
N THR A 22 13.56 4.59 -7.67
CA THR A 22 13.93 5.49 -6.57
C THR A 22 12.96 6.67 -6.38
N LEU A 23 12.03 6.87 -7.32
CA LEU A 23 11.00 7.93 -7.30
C LEU A 23 9.65 7.41 -6.78
N GLU A 24 9.65 6.48 -5.82
CA GLU A 24 8.41 5.90 -5.27
C GLU A 24 7.44 6.98 -4.73
N ARG A 25 7.96 8.15 -4.32
CA ARG A 25 7.17 9.29 -3.84
C ARG A 25 6.54 10.16 -4.93
N VAL A 26 6.89 9.96 -6.21
CA VAL A 26 6.30 10.70 -7.34
C VAL A 26 5.08 9.97 -7.89
N VAL A 27 4.92 8.68 -7.58
CA VAL A 27 3.77 7.87 -7.99
C VAL A 27 2.64 8.08 -6.99
N TYR A 28 1.54 8.70 -7.44
CA TYR A 28 0.32 8.82 -6.65
C TYR A 28 -0.19 7.42 -6.27
N ARG A 29 -0.38 7.20 -4.97
CA ARG A 29 -1.02 6.00 -4.44
C ARG A 29 -2.28 6.44 -3.71
N PRO A 30 -3.48 6.18 -4.26
CA PRO A 30 -4.71 6.43 -3.52
C PRO A 30 -4.77 5.51 -2.30
N ASP A 31 -5.43 5.99 -1.25
CA ASP A 31 -5.74 5.15 -0.10
C ASP A 31 -6.66 4.02 -0.52
N ILE A 32 -6.25 2.78 -0.22
CA ILE A 32 -7.06 1.58 -0.47
C ILE A 32 -7.66 1.15 0.86
N ASN A 33 -8.99 1.23 0.96
CA ASN A 33 -9.70 0.68 2.11
C ASN A 33 -9.62 -0.85 2.07
N GLN A 34 -9.11 -1.44 3.15
CA GLN A 34 -8.92 -2.89 3.27
C GLN A 34 -9.75 -3.45 4.43
N GLY A 35 -10.31 -4.64 4.22
CA GLY A 35 -11.11 -5.33 5.22
C GLY A 35 -12.58 -4.91 5.22
N ASN A 36 -13.28 -5.27 6.30
CA ASN A 36 -14.72 -5.08 6.40
C ASN A 36 -15.06 -3.67 6.89
N TYR A 37 -16.12 -3.10 6.32
CA TYR A 37 -16.65 -1.83 6.77
C TYR A 37 -17.50 -2.02 8.02
N LEU A 38 -17.05 -1.48 9.16
CA LEU A 38 -17.75 -1.59 10.44
C LEU A 38 -18.27 -0.21 10.87
N ALA A 39 -19.58 0.00 10.77
CA ALA A 39 -20.18 1.22 11.27
C ALA A 39 -20.28 1.18 12.81
N PRO A 40 -19.98 2.27 13.53
CA PRO A 40 -20.01 2.29 15.00
C PRO A 40 -21.34 1.84 15.61
N ASN A 41 -22.45 2.18 14.97
CA ASN A 41 -23.80 1.79 15.40
C ASN A 41 -24.04 0.27 15.27
N ASP A 42 -23.40 -0.40 14.32
CA ASP A 42 -23.51 -1.84 14.14
C ASP A 42 -22.62 -2.59 15.12
N VAL A 43 -21.41 -2.08 15.37
CA VAL A 43 -20.51 -2.61 16.40
C VAL A 43 -21.16 -2.53 17.79
N ALA A 44 -21.88 -1.44 18.09
CA ALA A 44 -22.59 -1.27 19.37
C ALA A 44 -23.71 -2.30 19.61
N LYS A 45 -24.18 -3.00 18.57
CA LYS A 45 -25.19 -4.06 18.70
C LYS A 45 -24.58 -5.36 19.24
N ILE A 46 -23.28 -5.57 19.09
CA ILE A 46 -22.60 -6.81 19.44
C ILE A 46 -22.44 -6.95 20.96
N ARG A 47 -22.73 -8.14 21.48
CA ARG A 47 -22.62 -8.48 22.91
C ARG A 47 -21.94 -9.82 23.10
N VAL A 48 -21.27 -9.99 24.24
CA VAL A 48 -20.67 -11.29 24.62
C VAL A 48 -21.78 -12.33 24.75
N GLY A 49 -21.53 -13.53 24.20
CA GLY A 49 -22.49 -14.64 24.20
C GLY A 49 -23.37 -14.74 22.94
N MET A 50 -23.23 -13.82 21.97
CA MET A 50 -23.89 -13.95 20.68
C MET A 50 -23.34 -15.15 19.87
N THR A 51 -24.23 -15.78 19.10
CA THR A 51 -23.83 -16.83 18.15
C THR A 51 -23.18 -16.21 16.91
N GLN A 52 -22.36 -16.98 16.18
CA GLN A 52 -21.74 -16.49 14.95
C GLN A 52 -22.77 -16.01 13.91
N GLN A 53 -23.93 -16.68 13.82
CA GLN A 53 -25.02 -16.26 12.93
C GLN A 53 -25.59 -14.88 13.32
N GLN A 54 -25.72 -14.60 14.62
CA GLN A 54 -26.19 -13.30 15.09
C GLN A 54 -25.18 -12.19 14.80
N VAL A 55 -23.89 -12.48 14.94
CA VAL A 55 -22.81 -11.53 14.61
C VAL A 55 -22.78 -11.25 13.10
N ALA A 56 -22.89 -12.29 12.27
CA ALA A 56 -22.94 -12.14 10.81
C ALA A 56 -24.19 -11.36 10.34
N TYR A 57 -25.32 -11.51 11.02
CA TYR A 57 -26.51 -10.71 10.74
C TYR A 57 -26.29 -9.21 11.05
N ALA A 58 -25.53 -8.89 12.10
CA ALA A 58 -25.31 -7.51 12.54
C ALA A 58 -24.18 -6.80 11.79
N LEU A 59 -23.08 -7.50 11.47
CA LEU A 59 -21.88 -6.92 10.84
C LEU A 59 -21.70 -7.30 9.37
N GLY A 60 -22.59 -8.14 8.83
CA GLY A 60 -22.43 -8.75 7.50
C GLY A 60 -21.62 -10.05 7.55
N THR A 61 -21.58 -10.74 6.42
CA THR A 61 -20.74 -11.95 6.26
C THR A 61 -19.31 -11.55 5.92
N GLN A 62 -18.38 -12.49 6.15
CA GLN A 62 -17.10 -12.47 5.44
C GLN A 62 -17.32 -12.80 3.96
#